data_AF-A0A7C3R625-F1
#
_entry.id   AF-A0A7C3R625-F1
#
_cell.length_a   1.000
_cell.length_b   1.000
_cell.length_c   1.000
_cell.angle_alpha   90.00
_cell.angle_beta   90.00
_cell.angle_gamma   90.00
#
_symmetry.space_group_name_H-M   'P 1'
#
loop_
_entity.id
_entity.type
_entity.pdbx_description
1 polymer ?
#
loop_
_entity_poly.entity_id
_entity_poly.type
_entity_poly.pdbx_seq_one_letter_code
_entity_poly.pdbx_strand_id
1 'polypeptide(L)'
;MPLICEEIHIAEELARTTTVSRCFRCAWLRRKALFQMAGRLGCNKLAFGHHADDIAETTLMNLFYNARIQRMAPKMSFFGGQFVVIRPLAFVEERDIVPFVQASGFPIAGEPCPEGLRSRRNVIKRLLREIESDVHHVKRHIYRAVERYEISLLEARRQGTCDAELTVDVTDR
;
A
#
# COMPACT_ATOMS: atom_id res chain seq x y z
N MET A 1 9.31 24.23 -3.77
CA MET A 1 8.68 23.70 -2.54
C MET A 1 9.81 23.22 -1.65
N PRO A 2 9.92 23.69 -0.39
CA PRO A 2 11.02 23.26 0.48
C PRO A 2 10.91 21.76 0.77
N LEU A 3 12.03 21.05 0.66
CA LEU A 3 12.13 19.67 1.15
C LEU A 3 12.29 19.72 2.67
N ILE A 4 11.31 19.19 3.39
CA ILE A 4 11.37 19.07 4.85
C ILE A 4 11.75 17.63 5.19
N CYS A 5 12.84 17.47 5.92
CA CYS A 5 13.32 16.18 6.42
C CYS A 5 13.22 16.15 7.94
N GLU A 6 12.71 15.06 8.49
CA GLU A 6 12.62 14.81 9.92
C GLU A 6 13.15 13.40 10.20
N GLU A 7 14.04 13.29 11.19
CA GLU A 7 14.59 12.00 11.61
C GLU A 7 13.60 11.26 12.51
N ILE A 8 13.50 9.94 12.32
CA ILE A 8 12.60 9.07 13.07
C ILE A 8 13.36 7.84 13.59
N HIS A 9 13.32 7.62 14.90
CA HIS A 9 14.08 6.56 15.58
C HIS A 9 13.32 5.23 15.64
N ILE A 10 13.01 4.64 14.47
CA ILE A 10 12.21 3.42 14.38
C ILE A 10 12.95 2.20 14.95
N ALA A 11 14.26 2.10 14.71
CA ALA A 11 15.07 0.93 15.07
C ALA A 11 15.05 0.68 16.59
N GLU A 12 15.15 1.73 17.39
CA GLU A 12 15.11 1.66 18.86
C GLU A 12 13.75 1.18 19.37
N GLU A 13 12.66 1.66 18.76
CA GLU A 13 11.30 1.27 19.14
C GLU A 13 10.96 -0.17 18.71
N LEU A 14 11.55 -0.63 17.61
CA LEU A 14 11.47 -2.04 17.19
C LEU A 14 12.21 -2.97 18.15
N ALA A 15 13.37 -2.57 18.69
CA ALA A 15 14.13 -3.37 19.65
C ALA A 15 13.35 -3.64 20.95
N ARG A 16 12.40 -2.76 21.30
CA ARG A 16 11.52 -2.90 22.46
C ARG A 16 10.29 -3.78 22.21
N THR A 17 10.05 -4.20 20.96
CA THR A 17 8.85 -4.95 20.57
C THR A 17 9.18 -6.44 20.36
N THR A 18 8.63 -7.32 21.18
CA THR A 18 8.95 -8.77 21.15
C THR A 18 7.84 -9.66 20.59
N THR A 19 6.60 -9.20 20.52
CA THR A 19 5.41 -10.04 20.23
C THR A 19 4.76 -9.81 18.86
N VAL A 20 5.02 -8.68 18.21
CA VAL A 20 4.42 -8.31 16.92
C VAL A 20 5.42 -8.49 15.78
N SER A 21 4.96 -8.86 14.59
CA SER A 21 5.79 -8.88 13.38
C SER A 21 6.55 -7.56 13.23
N ARG A 22 7.90 -7.63 13.25
CA ARG A 22 8.79 -6.46 13.16
C ARG A 22 8.49 -5.59 11.94
N CYS A 23 8.19 -6.21 10.80
CA CYS A 23 7.82 -5.51 9.57
C CYS A 23 6.49 -4.75 9.71
N PHE A 24 5.50 -5.35 10.36
CA PHE A 24 4.22 -4.69 10.63
C PHE A 24 4.41 -3.47 11.54
N ARG A 25 5.12 -3.63 12.66
CA ARG A 25 5.41 -2.54 13.61
C ARG A 25 6.20 -1.41 12.94
N CYS A 26 7.19 -1.74 12.12
CA CYS A 26 7.97 -0.77 11.35
C CYS A 26 7.10 0.05 10.38
N ALA A 27 6.22 -0.62 9.63
CA ALA A 27 5.30 0.05 8.72
C ALA A 27 4.32 0.96 9.47
N TRP A 28 3.83 0.51 10.63
CA TRP A 28 2.95 1.31 11.50
C TRP A 28 3.65 2.57 12.03
N LEU A 29 4.87 2.44 12.56
CA LEU A 29 5.65 3.58 13.08
C LEU A 29 5.96 4.62 12.01
N ARG A 30 6.37 4.21 10.80
CA ARG A 30 6.57 5.13 9.66
C ARG A 30 5.30 5.90 9.34
N ARG A 31 4.17 5.21 9.28
CA ARG A 31 2.89 5.82 8.96
C ARG A 31 2.44 6.80 10.05
N LYS A 32 2.60 6.43 11.32
CA LYS A 32 2.32 7.31 12.47
C LYS A 32 3.12 8.61 12.36
N ALA A 33 4.44 8.51 12.13
CA ALA A 33 5.30 9.69 11.98
C ALA A 33 4.84 10.59 10.81
N LEU A 34 4.50 9.99 9.66
CA LEU A 34 3.99 10.74 8.50
C LEU A 34 2.68 11.49 8.81
N PHE A 35 1.73 10.88 9.52
CA PHE A 35 0.50 11.55 9.92
C PHE A 35 0.74 12.67 10.94
N GLN A 36 1.60 12.45 11.93
CA GLN A 36 1.97 13.47 12.91
C GLN A 36 2.63 14.68 12.25
N MET A 37 3.57 14.44 11.33
CA MET A 37 4.22 15.49 10.55
C MET A 37 3.21 16.23 9.66
N ALA A 38 2.30 15.51 8.98
CA ALA A 38 1.26 16.13 8.19
C ALA A 38 0.36 17.06 9.03
N GLY A 39 -0.03 16.63 10.23
CA GLY A 39 -0.79 17.47 11.17
C GLY A 39 -0.03 18.72 11.59
N ARG A 40 1.24 18.57 11.97
CA ARG A 40 2.12 19.69 12.37
C ARG A 40 2.34 20.70 11.24
N LEU A 41 2.38 20.25 10.00
CA LEU A 41 2.55 21.10 8.81
C LEU A 41 1.22 21.65 8.25
N GLY A 42 0.07 21.31 8.86
CA GLY A 42 -1.25 21.74 8.38
C GLY A 42 -1.68 21.07 7.07
N CYS A 43 -1.06 19.95 6.69
CA CYS A 43 -1.39 19.18 5.49
C CYS A 43 -2.59 18.26 5.75
N ASN A 44 -3.60 18.28 4.86
CA ASN A 44 -4.74 17.35 4.93
C ASN A 44 -4.65 16.17 3.95
N LYS A 45 -3.57 16.09 3.16
CA LYS A 45 -3.33 15.04 2.16
C LYS A 45 -1.91 14.51 2.27
N LEU A 46 -1.78 13.18 2.15
CA LEU A 46 -0.50 12.49 2.12
C LEU A 46 -0.40 11.71 0.81
N ALA A 47 0.57 12.05 -0.04
CA ALA A 47 0.83 11.33 -1.28
C ALA A 47 1.85 10.21 -1.03
N PHE A 48 1.44 8.96 -1.23
CA PHE A 48 2.34 7.81 -1.14
C PHE A 48 2.73 7.32 -2.53
N GLY A 49 4.00 6.96 -2.70
CA GLY A 49 4.57 6.44 -3.95
C GLY A 49 4.19 5.00 -4.28
N HIS A 50 3.04 4.51 -3.79
CA HIS A 50 2.59 3.16 -4.12
C HIS A 50 2.17 3.08 -5.59
N HIS A 51 2.71 2.09 -6.30
CA HIS A 51 2.47 1.87 -7.73
C HIS A 51 1.57 0.64 -8.00
N ALA A 52 1.29 0.34 -9.26
CA ALA A 52 0.38 -0.74 -9.65
C ALA A 52 0.83 -2.11 -9.12
N ASP A 53 2.12 -2.40 -9.15
CA ASP A 53 2.70 -3.64 -8.62
C ASP A 53 2.48 -3.76 -7.10
N ASP A 54 2.67 -2.68 -6.33
CA ASP A 54 2.39 -2.70 -4.87
C ASP A 54 0.93 -3.06 -4.58
N ILE A 55 0.01 -2.60 -5.42
CA ILE A 55 -1.42 -2.87 -5.29
C ILE A 55 -1.71 -4.33 -5.63
N ALA A 56 -1.12 -4.88 -6.69
CA ALA A 56 -1.25 -6.29 -7.05
C ALA A 56 -0.66 -7.19 -5.96
N GLU A 57 0.54 -6.87 -5.46
CA GLU A 57 1.19 -7.57 -4.36
C GLU A 57 0.32 -7.57 -3.10
N THR A 58 -0.20 -6.40 -2.71
CA THR A 58 -1.06 -6.28 -1.52
C THR A 58 -2.36 -7.05 -1.68
N THR A 59 -2.93 -7.06 -2.89
CA THR A 59 -4.15 -7.82 -3.21
C THR A 59 -3.93 -9.31 -3.02
N LEU A 60 -2.84 -9.85 -3.58
CA LEU A 60 -2.50 -11.27 -3.41
C LEU A 60 -2.12 -11.61 -1.97
N MET A 61 -1.44 -10.70 -1.27
CA MET A 61 -1.17 -10.89 0.17
C MET A 61 -2.47 -10.99 0.97
N ASN A 62 -3.45 -10.12 0.69
CA ASN A 62 -4.75 -10.17 1.35
C ASN A 62 -5.51 -11.45 1.01
N LEU A 63 -5.46 -11.88 -0.25
CA LEU A 63 -6.11 -13.10 -0.71
C LEU A 63 -5.50 -14.35 -0.05
N PHE A 64 -4.18 -14.51 -0.13
CA PHE A 64 -3.49 -15.73 0.28
C PHE A 64 -3.25 -15.84 1.78
N TYR A 65 -3.01 -14.73 2.48
CA TYR A 65 -2.65 -14.76 3.90
C TYR A 65 -3.75 -14.26 4.83
N ASN A 66 -4.71 -13.48 4.32
CA ASN A 66 -5.76 -12.87 5.15
C ASN A 66 -7.18 -13.30 4.74
N ALA A 67 -7.33 -14.16 3.71
CA ALA A 67 -8.62 -14.59 3.16
C ALA A 67 -9.56 -13.41 2.80
N ARG A 68 -9.00 -12.31 2.27
CA ARG A 68 -9.75 -11.10 1.91
C ARG A 68 -9.55 -10.74 0.44
N ILE A 69 -10.66 -10.48 -0.25
CA ILE A 69 -10.66 -9.92 -1.61
C ILE A 69 -10.70 -8.39 -1.47
N GLN A 70 -9.53 -7.80 -1.28
CA GLN A 70 -9.39 -6.36 -1.08
C GLN A 70 -8.04 -5.87 -1.60
N ARG A 71 -8.06 -4.71 -2.27
CA ARG A 71 -6.86 -4.01 -2.75
C ARG A 71 -6.62 -2.71 -1.98
N MET A 72 -5.46 -2.09 -2.19
CA MET A 72 -5.26 -0.71 -1.76
C MET A 72 -6.07 0.25 -2.65
N ALA A 73 -6.88 1.10 -2.02
CA ALA A 73 -7.61 2.15 -2.72
C ALA A 73 -6.67 3.29 -3.18
N PRO A 74 -6.85 3.87 -4.39
CA PRO A 74 -6.07 5.04 -4.82
C PRO A 74 -6.24 6.26 -3.91
N LYS A 75 -7.39 6.36 -3.25
CA LYS A 75 -7.74 7.39 -2.27
C LYS A 75 -8.36 6.72 -1.05
N MET A 76 -7.89 7.08 0.14
CA MET A 76 -8.42 6.56 1.40
C MET A 76 -8.46 7.67 2.46
N SER A 77 -9.61 7.80 3.13
CA SER A 77 -9.81 8.74 4.22
C SER A 77 -9.43 8.10 5.55
N PHE A 78 -8.80 8.88 6.44
CA PHE A 78 -8.41 8.47 7.78
C PHE A 78 -8.91 9.49 8.82
N PHE A 79 -9.10 9.02 10.06
CA PHE A 79 -9.48 9.85 11.21
C PHE A 79 -10.71 10.73 10.92
N GLY A 80 -11.80 10.11 10.45
CA GLY A 80 -13.04 10.82 10.15
C GLY A 80 -12.96 11.83 9.00
N GLY A 81 -11.92 11.79 8.17
CA GLY A 81 -11.74 12.76 7.07
C GLY A 81 -10.65 13.80 7.31
N GLN A 82 -10.02 13.82 8.48
CA GLN A 82 -8.93 14.76 8.78
C GLN A 82 -7.76 14.63 7.80
N PHE A 83 -7.43 13.39 7.43
CA PHE A 83 -6.35 13.12 6.47
C PHE A 83 -6.82 12.23 5.34
N VAL A 84 -6.37 12.55 4.13
CA VAL A 84 -6.61 11.73 2.94
C VAL A 84 -5.29 11.23 2.37
N VAL A 85 -5.10 9.92 2.38
CA VAL A 85 -3.99 9.30 1.65
C VAL A 85 -4.37 9.18 0.18
N ILE A 86 -3.51 9.70 -0.69
CA ILE A 86 -3.60 9.55 -2.14
C ILE A 86 -2.41 8.75 -2.67
N ARG A 87 -2.65 7.96 -3.72
CA ARG A 87 -1.63 7.15 -4.40
C ARG A 87 -1.62 7.53 -5.88
N PRO A 88 -0.89 8.58 -6.27
CA PRO A 88 -0.91 9.08 -7.65
C PRO A 88 -0.44 8.05 -8.67
N LEU A 89 0.46 7.15 -8.26
CA LEU A 89 1.05 6.12 -9.13
C LEU A 89 0.28 4.80 -9.13
N ALA A 90 -0.92 4.74 -8.54
CA ALA A 90 -1.69 3.50 -8.36
C ALA A 90 -1.93 2.69 -9.66
N PHE A 91 -1.82 3.32 -10.83
CA PHE A 91 -2.05 2.71 -12.14
C PHE A 91 -0.80 2.64 -13.02
N VAL A 92 0.36 3.04 -12.49
CA VAL A 92 1.64 3.04 -13.20
C VAL A 92 2.44 1.82 -12.74
N GLU A 93 3.04 1.07 -13.66
CA GLU A 93 3.85 -0.10 -13.31
C GLU A 93 5.31 0.28 -13.01
N GLU A 94 5.98 -0.53 -12.18
CA GLU A 94 7.40 -0.35 -11.83
C GLU A 94 8.29 -0.31 -13.08
N ARG A 95 7.95 -1.06 -14.13
CA ARG A 95 8.67 -1.09 -15.41
C ARG A 95 8.70 0.26 -16.14
N ASP A 96 7.70 1.13 -15.89
CA ASP A 96 7.62 2.45 -16.50
C ASP A 96 8.26 3.52 -15.59
N ILE A 97 8.17 3.30 -14.27
CA ILE A 97 8.74 4.20 -13.26
C ILE A 97 10.28 4.18 -13.30
N VAL A 98 10.88 2.99 -13.37
CA VAL A 98 12.35 2.84 -13.30
C VAL A 98 13.07 3.59 -14.43
N PRO A 99 12.72 3.40 -15.72
CA PRO A 99 13.34 4.15 -16.81
C PRO A 99 13.12 5.66 -16.71
N PHE A 100 11.92 6.08 -16.28
CA PHE A 100 11.61 7.50 -16.09
C PHE A 100 12.52 8.14 -15.02
N VAL A 101 12.71 7.47 -13.89
CA VAL A 101 13.58 7.92 -12.80
C VAL A 101 15.03 8.04 -13.27
N GLN A 102 15.52 7.03 -14.01
CA GLN A 102 16.87 7.01 -14.56
C GLN A 102 17.09 8.15 -15.56
N ALA A 103 16.16 8.35 -16.51
CA ALA A 103 16.25 9.40 -17.52
C ALA A 103 16.14 10.81 -16.92
N SER A 104 15.38 10.96 -15.82
CA SER A 104 15.17 12.26 -15.15
C SER A 104 16.28 12.63 -14.16
N GLY A 105 17.19 11.70 -13.84
CA GLY A 105 18.28 11.95 -12.90
C GLY A 105 17.82 12.13 -11.44
N PHE A 106 16.68 11.57 -11.06
CA PHE A 106 16.23 11.64 -9.67
C PHE A 106 17.16 10.80 -8.76
N PRO A 107 17.53 11.32 -7.57
CA PRO A 107 18.36 10.57 -6.65
C PRO A 107 17.59 9.38 -6.07
N ILE A 108 18.13 8.18 -6.23
CA ILE A 108 17.63 6.96 -5.58
C ILE A 108 18.38 6.80 -4.26
N ALA A 109 17.69 6.90 -3.13
CA ALA A 109 18.29 6.85 -1.81
C ALA A 109 18.04 5.51 -1.10
N GLY A 110 19.10 4.97 -0.49
CA GLY A 110 19.05 3.86 0.46
C GLY A 110 19.00 2.47 -0.16
N GLU A 111 19.48 1.48 0.59
CA GLU A 111 19.32 0.07 0.26
C GLU A 111 17.98 -0.47 0.77
N PRO A 112 17.40 -1.49 0.11
CA PRO A 112 16.21 -2.17 0.63
C PRO A 112 16.46 -2.72 2.03
N CYS A 113 15.44 -2.63 2.90
CA CYS A 113 15.48 -3.21 4.23
C CYS A 113 15.81 -4.72 4.17
N PRO A 114 16.85 -5.23 4.87
CA PRO A 114 17.24 -6.64 4.82
C PRO A 114 16.11 -7.60 5.21
N GLU A 115 15.35 -7.26 6.26
CA GLU A 115 14.15 -8.02 6.69
C GLU A 115 13.06 -8.06 5.61
N GLY A 116 13.00 -7.03 4.75
CA GLY A 116 12.05 -6.96 3.64
C GLY A 116 12.29 -8.04 2.59
N LEU A 117 13.54 -8.47 2.40
CA LEU A 117 13.92 -9.51 1.43
C LEU A 117 13.39 -10.90 1.81
N ARG A 118 13.10 -11.13 3.10
CA ARG A 118 12.52 -12.39 3.60
C ARG A 118 11.01 -12.27 3.84
N SER A 119 10.41 -11.13 3.49
CA SER A 119 9.00 -10.87 3.76
C SER A 119 8.06 -11.63 2.83
N ARG A 120 6.81 -11.84 3.28
CA ARG A 120 5.70 -12.35 2.45
C ARG A 120 5.51 -11.52 1.17
N ARG A 121 5.74 -10.21 1.24
CA ARG A 121 5.68 -9.33 0.07
C ARG A 121 6.70 -9.73 -0.98
N ASN A 122 7.94 -10.03 -0.58
CA ASN A 122 8.96 -10.46 -1.53
C ASN A 122 8.63 -11.82 -2.18
N VAL A 123 7.98 -12.73 -1.45
CA VAL A 123 7.48 -14.00 -2.01
C VAL A 123 6.46 -13.72 -3.11
N ILE A 124 5.45 -12.87 -2.84
CA ILE A 124 4.43 -12.49 -3.82
C ILE A 124 5.04 -11.74 -5.01
N LYS A 125 6.01 -10.85 -4.78
CA LYS A 125 6.72 -10.12 -5.84
C LYS A 125 7.42 -11.07 -6.81
N ARG A 126 8.08 -12.12 -6.31
CA ARG A 126 8.70 -13.15 -7.16
C ARG A 126 7.65 -13.95 -7.93
N LEU A 127 6.59 -14.40 -7.27
CA LEU A 127 5.49 -15.13 -7.91
C LEU A 127 4.84 -14.31 -9.04
N LEU A 128 4.59 -13.02 -8.82
CA LEU A 128 4.04 -12.15 -9.86
C LEU A 128 4.96 -12.04 -11.07
N ARG A 129 6.28 -11.90 -10.85
CA ARG A 129 7.26 -11.85 -11.94
C ARG A 129 7.31 -13.16 -12.73
N GLU A 130 7.22 -14.30 -12.05
CA GLU A 130 7.16 -15.60 -12.69
C GLU A 130 5.91 -15.74 -13.56
N ILE A 131 4.74 -15.31 -13.07
CA ILE A 131 3.50 -15.39 -13.85
C ILE A 131 3.47 -14.36 -14.99
N GLU A 132 4.12 -13.20 -14.82
CA GLU A 132 4.14 -12.13 -15.82
C GLU A 132 4.87 -12.53 -17.12
N SER A 133 5.74 -13.54 -17.10
CA SER A 133 6.34 -14.09 -18.32
C SER A 133 5.30 -14.72 -19.24
N ASP A 134 4.28 -15.36 -18.66
CA ASP A 134 3.23 -16.07 -19.39
C ASP A 134 1.99 -15.19 -19.59
N VAL A 135 1.70 -14.32 -18.61
CA VAL A 135 0.55 -13.42 -18.60
C VAL A 135 1.03 -11.98 -18.40
N HIS A 136 1.41 -11.33 -19.50
CA HIS A 136 1.99 -9.98 -19.52
C HIS A 136 1.16 -8.87 -18.82
N HIS A 137 -0.14 -9.11 -18.59
CA HIS A 137 -1.05 -8.14 -17.96
C HIS A 137 -1.61 -8.63 -16.62
N VAL A 138 -0.96 -9.61 -15.98
CA VAL A 138 -1.44 -10.24 -14.73
C VAL A 138 -1.77 -9.23 -13.64
N LYS A 139 -0.92 -8.21 -13.43
CA LYS A 139 -1.13 -7.15 -12.42
C LYS A 139 -2.40 -6.36 -12.69
N ARG A 140 -2.63 -5.99 -13.95
CA ARG A 140 -3.85 -5.30 -14.40
C ARG A 140 -5.09 -6.19 -14.29
N HIS A 141 -4.97 -7.48 -14.58
CA HIS A 141 -6.05 -8.45 -14.40
C HIS A 141 -6.47 -8.56 -12.94
N ILE A 142 -5.50 -8.70 -12.03
CA ILE A 142 -5.73 -8.72 -10.57
C ILE A 142 -6.47 -7.45 -10.12
N TYR A 143 -5.98 -6.28 -10.54
CA TYR A 143 -6.63 -5.00 -10.21
C TYR A 143 -8.10 -4.98 -10.68
N ARG A 144 -8.33 -5.28 -11.96
CA ARG A 144 -9.68 -5.25 -12.55
C ARG A 144 -10.62 -6.28 -11.95
N ALA A 145 -10.12 -7.45 -11.57
CA ALA A 145 -10.92 -8.48 -10.92
C ALA A 145 -11.47 -7.97 -9.59
N VAL A 146 -10.61 -7.37 -8.75
CA VAL A 146 -11.05 -6.81 -7.45
C VAL A 146 -11.93 -5.58 -7.65
N GLU A 147 -11.62 -4.70 -8.59
CA GLU A 147 -12.46 -3.54 -8.90
C GLU A 147 -13.88 -3.96 -9.32
N ARG A 148 -14.02 -4.96 -10.20
CA ARG A 148 -15.33 -5.49 -10.59
C ARG A 148 -16.08 -6.08 -9.40
N TYR A 149 -15.39 -6.85 -8.56
CA TYR A 149 -15.98 -7.41 -7.34
C TYR A 149 -16.48 -6.32 -6.39
N GLU A 150 -15.68 -5.27 -6.15
CA GLU A 150 -16.06 -4.12 -5.32
C GLU A 150 -17.30 -3.40 -5.89
N ILE A 151 -17.37 -3.18 -7.20
CA ILE A 151 -18.52 -2.57 -7.87
C ILE A 151 -19.76 -3.44 -7.70
N SER A 152 -19.68 -4.74 -7.98
CA SER A 152 -20.82 -5.66 -7.86
C SER A 152 -21.36 -5.72 -6.42
N LEU A 153 -20.48 -5.67 -5.40
CA LEU A 153 -20.91 -5.57 -4.01
C LEU A 153 -21.66 -4.26 -3.71
N LEU A 154 -21.18 -3.13 -4.24
CA LEU A 154 -21.85 -1.83 -4.07
C LEU A 154 -23.23 -1.82 -4.74
N GLU A 155 -23.36 -2.44 -5.91
CA GLU A 155 -24.61 -2.59 -6.63
C GLU A 155 -25.60 -3.47 -5.85
N ALA A 156 -25.16 -4.64 -5.36
CA ALA A 156 -25.99 -5.52 -4.53
C ALA A 156 -26.48 -4.82 -3.25
N ARG A 157 -25.64 -4.01 -2.61
CA ARG A 157 -26.04 -3.18 -1.45
C ARG A 157 -27.10 -2.15 -1.80
N ARG A 158 -26.94 -1.44 -2.93
CA ARG A 158 -27.94 -0.47 -3.40
C ARG A 158 -29.30 -1.12 -3.67
N GLN A 159 -29.29 -2.38 -4.08
CA GLN A 159 -30.48 -3.17 -4.38
C GLN A 159 -31.06 -3.88 -3.14
N GLY A 160 -30.40 -3.78 -1.97
CA GLY A 160 -30.85 -4.43 -0.74
C GLY A 160 -30.75 -5.95 -0.77
N THR A 161 -29.97 -6.53 -1.69
CA THR A 161 -29.86 -7.99 -1.88
C THR A 161 -28.70 -8.62 -1.13
N CYS A 162 -27.99 -7.86 -0.28
CA CYS A 162 -26.83 -8.34 0.44
C CYS A 162 -26.70 -7.65 1.81
N ASP A 163 -26.90 -8.43 2.88
CA ASP A 163 -26.72 -8.01 4.28
C ASP A 163 -25.25 -8.09 4.74
N ALA A 164 -24.30 -8.29 3.83
CA ALA A 164 -22.89 -8.40 4.18
C ALA A 164 -22.35 -7.02 4.60
N GLU A 165 -22.28 -6.79 5.91
CA GLU A 165 -21.40 -5.81 6.53
C GLU A 165 -19.96 -6.13 6.08
N LEU A 166 -19.47 -5.48 5.01
CA LEU A 166 -18.05 -5.14 5.01
C LEU A 166 -17.98 -4.09 6.09
N THR A 167 -17.59 -4.52 7.28
CA THR A 167 -16.74 -3.67 8.09
C THR A 167 -15.55 -3.33 7.21
N VAL A 168 -15.62 -2.18 6.53
CA VAL A 168 -14.43 -1.38 6.27
C VAL A 168 -14.03 -0.86 7.65
N ASP A 169 -13.62 -1.78 8.52
CA ASP A 169 -13.13 -1.46 9.84
C ASP A 169 -11.78 -0.79 9.61
N VAL A 170 -11.85 0.51 9.36
CA VAL A 170 -10.77 1.44 9.68
C VAL A 170 -10.88 1.69 11.18
N THR A 171 -10.72 0.63 11.96
CA THR A 171 -10.34 0.76 13.35
C THR A 171 -8.85 0.52 13.43
N ASP A 172 -8.18 1.64 13.69
CA ASP A 172 -6.86 1.79 14.24
C ASP A 172 -6.52 0.61 15.19
N ARG A 173 -5.57 -0.23 14.79
CA ARG A 173 -4.77 -1.09 15.66
C ARG A 173 -3.34 -1.14 15.15
#